data_AF-A0A925LEL4-F1
#
_entry.id   AF-A0A925LEL4-F1
#
_cell.length_a   1.000
_cell.length_b   1.000
_cell.length_c   1.000
_cell.angle_alpha   90.00
_cell.angle_beta   90.00
_cell.angle_gamma   90.00
#
_symmetry.space_group_name_H-M   'P 1'
#
loop_
_entity.id
_entity.type
_entity.pdbx_description
1 polymer ?
#
loop_
_entity_poly.entity_id
_entity_poly.type
_entity_poly.pdbx_seq_one_letter_code
_entity_poly.pdbx_strand_id
1 'polypeptide(L)'
;MAFKLPNYVAPQFEQTCFLEAPDVKMKSVEIAGTAPTGYHAMSIYPEYFKINGSWILATESRMDCVPVYRDQSVQVIEFRNLKIGDLVILGRSEDGSEGILVHPKGFFDPTNPDKEAFAFRTGRSRETAYSKDYDDLYELLRYEKANGGHIVWVLGPAVSFDFDARNAVSSLIEKGYINALLAG
;
A
#
# COMPACT_ATOMS: atom_id res chain seq x y z
N MET A 1 -12.87 -20.49 7.55
CA MET A 1 -13.63 -19.40 8.22
C MET A 1 -13.94 -18.38 7.14
N ALA A 2 -15.07 -17.68 7.19
CA ALA A 2 -15.33 -16.63 6.20
C ALA A 2 -14.25 -15.55 6.28
N PHE A 3 -13.68 -15.16 5.13
CA PHE A 3 -12.72 -14.06 5.07
C PHE A 3 -13.36 -12.77 5.59
N LYS A 4 -12.58 -11.98 6.34
CA LYS A 4 -12.98 -10.66 6.84
C LYS A 4 -11.90 -9.66 6.50
N LEU A 5 -12.28 -8.59 5.79
CA LEU A 5 -11.35 -7.50 5.47
C LEU A 5 -10.83 -6.86 6.77
N PRO A 6 -9.51 -6.66 6.91
CA PRO A 6 -8.96 -5.95 8.07
C PRO A 6 -9.49 -4.52 8.14
N ASN A 7 -9.88 -4.10 9.34
CA ASN A 7 -10.29 -2.72 9.58
C ASN A 7 -9.04 -1.85 9.73
N TYR A 8 -9.06 -0.68 9.09
CA TYR A 8 -8.03 0.32 9.29
C TYR A 8 -8.25 1.11 10.58
N VAL A 9 -7.20 1.32 11.36
CA VAL A 9 -7.19 2.13 12.58
C VAL A 9 -6.23 3.31 12.37
N ALA A 10 -6.79 4.51 12.25
CA ALA A 10 -6.01 5.74 12.11
C ALA A 10 -5.25 6.11 13.40
N PRO A 11 -4.14 6.87 13.31
CA PRO A 11 -3.51 7.46 14.48
C PRO A 11 -4.45 8.41 15.24
N GLN A 12 -4.24 8.53 16.55
CA GLN A 12 -4.97 9.47 17.41
C GLN A 12 -4.30 10.85 17.35
N PHE A 13 -4.68 11.69 16.40
CA PHE A 13 -4.03 12.98 16.15
C PHE A 13 -4.28 14.04 17.25
N GLU A 14 -5.15 13.74 18.23
CA GLU A 14 -5.38 14.58 19.40
C GLU A 14 -4.25 14.47 20.45
N GLN A 15 -3.32 13.53 20.30
CA GLN A 15 -2.17 13.43 21.19
C GLN A 15 -1.22 14.62 21.01
N THR A 16 -0.64 15.09 22.12
CA THR A 16 0.21 16.28 22.17
C THR A 16 1.35 16.25 21.12
N CYS A 17 2.00 15.11 20.93
CA CYS A 17 3.07 14.96 19.94
C CYS A 17 2.63 15.29 18.51
N PHE A 18 1.40 14.96 18.13
CA PHE A 18 0.85 15.25 16.81
C PHE A 18 0.28 16.67 16.70
N LEU A 19 -0.27 17.22 17.79
CA LEU A 19 -0.74 18.61 17.83
C LEU A 19 0.42 19.61 17.77
N GLU A 20 1.53 19.32 18.44
CA GLU A 20 2.72 20.18 18.49
C GLU A 20 3.70 19.95 17.32
N ALA A 21 3.54 18.87 16.55
CA ALA A 21 4.34 18.62 15.36
C ALA A 21 4.30 19.81 14.38
N PRO A 22 5.40 20.14 13.69
CA PRO A 22 5.40 21.20 12.69
C PRO A 22 4.61 20.78 11.45
N ASP A 23 4.20 21.77 10.65
CA ASP A 23 3.79 21.51 9.27
C ASP A 23 5.01 21.10 8.44
N VAL A 24 4.76 20.26 7.43
CA VAL A 24 5.80 19.78 6.52
C VAL A 24 6.40 20.93 5.72
N LYS A 25 7.68 20.78 5.36
CA LYS A 25 8.33 21.68 4.40
C LYS A 25 7.99 21.24 2.98
N MET A 26 7.88 22.20 2.08
CA MET A 26 7.63 21.94 0.66
C MET A 26 8.56 22.77 -0.22
N LYS A 27 8.90 22.24 -1.39
CA LYS A 27 9.62 22.99 -2.42
C LYS A 27 9.05 22.68 -3.80
N SER A 28 8.95 23.72 -4.63
CA SER A 28 8.53 23.59 -6.01
C SER A 28 9.57 22.84 -6.85
N VAL A 29 9.10 21.97 -7.73
CA VAL A 29 9.92 21.35 -8.78
C VAL A 29 10.40 22.42 -9.76
N GLU A 30 11.71 22.45 -10.01
CA GLU A 30 12.37 23.39 -10.93
C GLU A 30 12.64 22.77 -12.31
N ILE A 31 12.79 21.44 -12.38
CA ILE A 31 13.06 20.67 -13.58
C ILE A 31 12.03 19.53 -13.67
N ALA A 32 11.30 19.46 -14.78
CA ALA A 32 10.32 18.38 -14.99
C ALA A 32 10.98 17.01 -14.81
N GLY A 33 10.28 16.08 -14.16
CA GLY A 33 10.80 14.75 -13.88
C GLY A 33 11.77 14.65 -12.70
N THR A 34 12.15 15.76 -12.04
CA THR A 34 13.21 15.79 -11.02
C THR A 34 12.69 16.34 -9.70
N ALA A 35 12.75 15.51 -8.65
CA ALA A 35 12.36 15.94 -7.31
C ALA A 35 13.42 16.89 -6.69
N PRO A 36 13.02 17.87 -5.87
CA PRO A 36 13.97 18.73 -5.17
C PRO A 36 14.82 17.97 -4.16
N THR A 37 16.02 18.49 -3.86
CA THR A 37 16.86 17.97 -2.78
C THR A 37 16.09 17.92 -1.45
N GLY A 38 16.16 16.77 -0.76
CA GLY A 38 15.49 16.57 0.52
C GLY A 38 14.03 16.10 0.42
N TYR A 39 13.55 15.73 -0.78
CA TYR A 39 12.22 15.14 -0.96
C TYR A 39 11.99 13.93 -0.03
N HIS A 40 10.76 13.76 0.44
CA HIS A 40 10.32 12.56 1.12
C HIS A 40 10.02 11.44 0.11
N ALA A 41 10.51 10.22 0.35
CA ALA A 41 10.26 9.07 -0.51
C ALA A 41 9.16 8.20 0.10
N MET A 42 8.08 7.95 -0.64
CA MET A 42 6.96 7.15 -0.15
C MET A 42 7.39 5.69 0.07
N SER A 43 6.85 5.10 1.12
CA SER A 43 6.91 3.68 1.47
C SER A 43 5.69 2.92 0.94
N ILE A 44 5.50 1.69 1.41
CA ILE A 44 4.29 0.88 1.14
C ILE A 44 3.18 1.12 2.17
N TYR A 45 3.46 1.81 3.26
CA TYR A 45 2.52 1.98 4.36
C TYR A 45 1.64 3.22 4.16
N PRO A 46 0.53 3.34 4.89
CA PRO A 46 -0.22 4.58 5.00
C PRO A 46 0.66 5.68 5.59
N GLU A 47 0.67 6.85 4.96
CA GLU A 47 1.48 7.99 5.39
C GLU A 47 0.65 9.26 5.49
N TYR A 48 0.90 10.01 6.56
CA TYR A 48 0.23 11.26 6.85
C TYR A 48 1.21 12.42 6.81
N PHE A 49 0.71 13.56 6.34
CA PHE A 49 1.46 14.80 6.21
C PHE A 49 0.72 15.92 6.92
N LYS A 50 1.37 16.61 7.85
CA LYS A 50 0.80 17.75 8.55
C LYS A 50 0.93 19.00 7.69
N ILE A 51 -0.21 19.55 7.26
CA ILE A 51 -0.28 20.68 6.35
C ILE A 51 -1.35 21.64 6.87
N ASN A 52 -0.99 22.90 7.10
CA ASN A 52 -1.88 23.91 7.68
C ASN A 52 -2.52 23.43 9.00
N GLY A 53 -1.74 22.79 9.86
CA GLY A 53 -2.17 22.27 11.16
C GLY A 53 -2.99 20.97 11.12
N SER A 54 -3.29 20.43 9.93
CA SER A 54 -4.10 19.22 9.76
C SER A 54 -3.28 18.05 9.22
N TRP A 55 -3.48 16.85 9.78
CA TRP A 55 -2.87 15.63 9.27
C TRP A 55 -3.67 15.06 8.10
N ILE A 56 -3.06 15.05 6.92
CA ILE A 56 -3.69 14.60 5.67
C ILE A 56 -3.08 13.25 5.27
N LEU A 57 -3.93 12.25 5.06
CA LEU A 57 -3.52 10.93 4.54
C LEU A 57 -3.21 11.05 3.04
N ALA A 58 -2.07 10.52 2.60
CA ALA A 58 -1.80 10.34 1.17
C ALA A 58 -2.70 9.23 0.60
N THR A 59 -3.56 9.60 -0.34
CA THR A 59 -4.43 8.65 -1.06
C THR A 59 -3.71 8.07 -2.26
N GLU A 60 -4.09 6.86 -2.68
CA GLU A 60 -3.46 6.15 -3.81
C GLU A 60 -1.94 5.96 -3.62
N SER A 61 -1.54 5.59 -2.41
CA SER A 61 -0.12 5.42 -2.03
C SER A 61 0.60 4.38 -2.88
N ARG A 62 1.88 4.65 -3.14
CA ARG A 62 2.79 3.77 -3.85
C ARG A 62 4.22 4.05 -3.40
N MET A 63 4.98 3.00 -3.15
CA MET A 63 6.39 3.12 -2.83
C MET A 63 7.22 3.69 -3.99
N ASP A 64 8.39 4.23 -3.67
CA ASP A 64 9.34 4.80 -4.64
C ASP A 64 8.74 5.95 -5.48
N CYS A 65 7.80 6.67 -4.88
CA CYS A 65 7.16 7.86 -5.43
C CYS A 65 7.37 9.07 -4.49
N VAL A 66 6.94 10.24 -4.95
CA VAL A 66 7.11 11.51 -4.24
C VAL A 66 5.75 12.11 -3.90
N PRO A 67 5.52 12.52 -2.64
CA PRO A 67 4.29 13.21 -2.26
C PRO A 67 4.31 14.67 -2.73
N VAL A 68 3.25 15.05 -3.47
CA VAL A 68 3.02 16.39 -4.00
C VAL A 68 1.74 16.94 -3.39
N TYR A 69 1.81 18.13 -2.80
CA TYR A 69 0.63 18.83 -2.30
C TYR A 69 -0.05 19.60 -3.44
N ARG A 70 -1.28 19.21 -3.77
CA ARG A 70 -2.10 19.85 -4.82
C ARG A 70 -3.58 19.73 -4.44
N ASP A 71 -4.35 20.77 -4.70
CA ASP A 71 -5.81 20.78 -4.50
C ASP A 71 -6.24 20.36 -3.08
N GLN A 72 -5.52 20.85 -2.07
CA GLN A 72 -5.74 20.52 -0.65
C GLN A 72 -5.57 19.04 -0.30
N SER A 73 -4.90 18.27 -1.16
CA SER A 73 -4.64 16.84 -1.00
C SER A 73 -3.17 16.50 -1.22
N VAL A 74 -2.74 15.34 -0.75
CA VAL A 74 -1.41 14.80 -1.05
C VAL A 74 -1.55 13.74 -2.14
N GLN A 75 -0.99 14.03 -3.30
CA GLN A 75 -0.92 13.12 -4.44
C GLN A 75 0.44 12.42 -4.47
N VAL A 76 0.45 11.11 -4.70
CA VAL A 76 1.68 10.32 -4.77
C VAL A 76 2.09 10.15 -6.24
N ILE A 77 3.21 10.77 -6.62
CA ILE A 77 3.60 10.94 -8.02
C ILE A 77 4.92 10.21 -8.30
N GLU A 78 4.98 9.45 -9.40
CA GLU A 78 6.27 8.93 -9.89
C GLU A 78 7.17 10.08 -10.35
N PHE A 79 8.48 10.01 -10.09
CA PHE A 79 9.44 11.07 -10.43
C PHE A 79 9.29 11.60 -11.86
N ARG A 80 9.19 10.70 -12.86
CA ARG A 80 9.04 11.04 -14.28
C ARG A 80 7.78 11.87 -14.61
N ASN A 81 6.78 11.88 -13.74
CA ASN A 81 5.53 12.61 -13.93
C ASN A 81 5.50 13.96 -13.19
N LEU A 82 6.56 14.31 -12.45
CA LEU A 82 6.67 15.62 -11.80
C LEU A 82 6.71 16.74 -12.83
N LYS A 83 5.90 17.78 -12.58
CA LYS A 83 5.82 18.97 -13.42
C LYS A 83 6.48 20.16 -12.70
N ILE A 84 7.03 21.09 -13.47
CA ILE A 84 7.55 22.35 -12.91
C ILE A 84 6.44 23.06 -12.13
N GLY A 85 6.76 23.50 -10.92
CA GLY A 85 5.82 24.14 -10.00
C GLY A 85 5.15 23.20 -8.99
N ASP A 86 5.21 21.88 -9.18
CA ASP A 86 4.66 20.91 -8.22
C ASP A 86 5.29 21.09 -6.83
N LEU A 87 4.46 21.22 -5.80
CA LEU A 87 4.91 21.39 -4.42
C LEU A 87 5.23 20.03 -3.79
N VAL A 88 6.49 19.63 -3.85
CA VAL A 88 6.97 18.35 -3.29
C VAL A 88 7.22 18.52 -1.80
N ILE A 89 6.73 17.57 -1.00
CA ILE A 89 6.98 17.53 0.45
C ILE A 89 8.41 17.05 0.72
N LEU A 90 9.08 17.71 1.66
CA LEU A 90 10.46 17.47 2.05
C LEU A 90 10.53 16.91 3.47
N GLY A 91 11.48 16.01 3.72
CA GLY A 91 11.73 15.43 5.04
C GLY A 91 12.42 14.07 4.94
N ARG A 92 12.92 13.61 6.08
CA ARG A 92 13.59 12.29 6.23
C ARG A 92 13.11 11.51 7.46
N SER A 93 12.55 12.20 8.44
CA SER A 93 11.95 11.57 9.63
C SER A 93 10.50 11.19 9.38
N GLU A 94 10.11 10.03 9.88
CA GLU A 94 8.82 9.38 9.61
C GLU A 94 7.95 9.22 10.87
N ASP A 95 8.36 9.81 11.99
CA ASP A 95 7.75 9.69 13.32
C ASP A 95 6.81 10.86 13.68
N GLY A 96 6.61 11.77 12.74
CA GLY A 96 5.84 13.00 12.89
C GLY A 96 6.66 14.23 13.26
N SER A 97 7.95 14.09 13.59
CA SER A 97 8.80 15.21 14.03
C SER A 97 9.02 16.28 12.95
N GLU A 98 8.93 15.91 11.68
CA GLU A 98 8.97 16.83 10.53
C GLU A 98 7.59 17.06 9.89
N GLY A 99 6.50 16.68 10.58
CA GLY A 99 5.15 16.68 10.02
C GLY A 99 4.87 15.50 9.09
N ILE A 100 5.76 14.50 9.02
CA ILE A 100 5.60 13.28 8.22
C ILE A 100 5.47 12.09 9.15
N LEU A 101 4.41 11.31 9.00
CA LEU A 101 4.14 10.12 9.82
C LEU A 101 3.90 8.90 8.92
N VAL A 102 4.77 7.90 9.02
CA VAL A 102 4.53 6.57 8.44
C VAL A 102 3.80 5.71 9.48
N HIS A 103 2.64 5.14 9.10
CA HIS A 103 1.77 4.38 10.01
C HIS A 103 1.72 2.88 9.66
N PRO A 104 2.77 2.10 9.98
CA PRO A 104 2.83 0.69 9.62
C PRO A 104 1.86 -0.20 10.41
N LYS A 105 1.28 0.32 11.50
CA LYS A 105 0.38 -0.43 12.39
C LYS A 105 -1.10 -0.21 12.10
N GLY A 106 -1.44 0.47 11.00
CA GLY A 106 -2.82 0.82 10.68
C GLY A 106 -3.77 -0.36 10.45
N PHE A 107 -3.24 -1.55 10.14
CA PHE A 107 -4.03 -2.78 9.98
C PHE A 107 -3.69 -3.85 11.02
N PHE A 108 -2.99 -3.47 12.09
CA PHE A 108 -2.61 -4.41 13.15
C PHE A 108 -3.86 -4.87 13.91
N ASP A 109 -4.00 -6.18 14.09
CA ASP A 109 -5.03 -6.75 14.96
C ASP A 109 -4.48 -6.86 16.39
N PRO A 110 -4.94 -6.03 17.35
CA PRO A 110 -4.48 -6.10 18.73
C PRO A 110 -4.84 -7.43 19.42
N THR A 111 -5.77 -8.21 18.86
CA THR A 111 -6.14 -9.54 19.35
C THR A 111 -5.23 -10.66 18.83
N ASN A 112 -4.36 -10.36 17.86
CA ASN A 112 -3.40 -11.30 17.31
C ASN A 112 -1.97 -10.69 17.34
N PRO A 113 -1.37 -10.53 18.54
CA PRO A 113 -0.02 -10.02 18.67
C PRO A 113 0.96 -10.98 18.01
N ASP A 114 1.54 -10.58 16.88
CA ASP A 114 2.41 -11.45 16.11
C ASP A 114 3.72 -11.78 16.87
N LYS A 115 3.98 -13.08 16.93
CA LYS A 115 5.22 -13.83 17.22
C LYS A 115 5.54 -14.14 18.69
N GLU A 116 5.26 -15.40 19.05
CA GLU A 116 5.95 -16.13 20.13
C GLU A 116 7.47 -15.92 20.03
N ALA A 117 8.14 -15.76 21.18
CA ALA A 117 9.59 -15.53 21.25
C ALA A 117 10.43 -16.65 20.59
N PHE A 118 9.81 -17.80 20.30
CA PHE A 118 10.41 -18.94 19.63
C PHE A 118 9.37 -19.62 18.72
N ALA A 119 9.65 -19.70 17.41
CA ALA A 119 8.77 -20.35 16.44
C ALA A 119 9.59 -21.10 15.37
N PHE A 120 9.11 -22.28 14.97
CA PHE A 120 9.67 -23.05 13.84
C PHE A 120 8.95 -22.69 12.54
N ARG A 121 9.65 -22.79 11.40
CA ARG A 121 9.08 -22.59 10.04
C ARG A 121 8.49 -21.19 9.81
N THR A 122 9.16 -20.15 10.30
CA THR A 122 8.77 -18.75 10.10
C THR A 122 9.01 -18.24 8.67
N GLY A 123 9.64 -19.03 7.80
CA GLY A 123 9.93 -18.70 6.41
C GLY A 123 9.23 -19.63 5.42
N ARG A 124 8.99 -19.14 4.20
CA ARG A 124 8.43 -19.94 3.11
C ARG A 124 9.45 -21.02 2.69
N SER A 125 9.05 -22.29 2.70
CA SER A 125 9.86 -23.43 2.23
C SER A 125 9.11 -24.17 1.13
N ARG A 126 9.85 -24.67 0.13
CA ARG A 126 9.32 -25.55 -0.92
C ARG A 126 8.91 -26.93 -0.39
N GLU A 127 9.35 -27.28 0.81
CA GLU A 127 9.16 -28.60 1.43
C GLU A 127 7.93 -28.67 2.35
N THR A 128 7.23 -27.55 2.54
CA THR A 128 6.01 -27.50 3.36
C THR A 128 4.87 -26.94 2.52
N ALA A 129 3.92 -27.80 2.17
CA ALA A 129 2.66 -27.35 1.56
C ALA A 129 1.85 -26.56 2.59
N TYR A 130 1.55 -25.30 2.30
CA TYR A 130 0.65 -24.48 3.11
C TYR A 130 -0.76 -24.57 2.53
N SER A 131 -1.46 -25.66 2.84
CA SER A 131 -2.86 -25.84 2.40
C SER A 131 -3.79 -24.76 2.94
N LYS A 132 -3.52 -24.26 4.15
CA LYS A 132 -4.23 -23.14 4.77
C LYS A 132 -4.23 -21.88 3.87
N ASP A 133 -3.13 -21.61 3.19
CA ASP A 133 -3.01 -20.43 2.32
C ASP A 133 -3.99 -20.50 1.13
N TYR A 134 -4.31 -21.70 0.64
CA TYR A 134 -5.30 -21.88 -0.42
C TYR A 134 -6.73 -21.67 0.08
N ASP A 135 -7.08 -22.20 1.25
CA ASP A 135 -8.40 -21.99 1.83
C ASP A 135 -8.66 -20.50 2.09
N ASP A 136 -7.67 -19.80 2.66
CA ASP A 136 -7.75 -18.36 2.90
C ASP A 136 -7.86 -17.57 1.58
N LEU A 137 -7.11 -17.98 0.53
CA LEU A 137 -7.22 -17.39 -0.81
C LEU A 137 -8.61 -17.62 -1.44
N TYR A 138 -9.18 -18.82 -1.30
CA TYR A 138 -10.52 -19.11 -1.83
C TYR A 138 -11.58 -18.24 -1.18
N GLU A 139 -11.49 -18.07 0.14
CA GLU A 139 -12.42 -17.22 0.89
C GLU A 139 -12.25 -15.75 0.50
N LEU A 140 -11.02 -15.27 0.31
CA LEU A 140 -10.75 -13.92 -0.20
C LEU A 140 -11.35 -13.71 -1.60
N LEU A 141 -11.12 -14.64 -2.54
CA LEU A 141 -11.66 -14.55 -3.89
C LEU A 141 -13.20 -14.52 -3.91
N ARG A 142 -13.83 -15.36 -3.06
CA ARG A 142 -15.29 -15.36 -2.88
C ARG A 142 -15.79 -14.04 -2.29
N TYR A 143 -15.08 -13.52 -1.28
CA TYR A 143 -15.40 -12.24 -0.65
C TYR A 143 -15.33 -11.09 -1.65
N GLU A 144 -14.21 -10.93 -2.37
CA GLU A 144 -14.03 -9.87 -3.37
C GLU A 144 -15.14 -9.91 -4.41
N LYS A 145 -15.39 -11.10 -4.99
CA LYS A 145 -16.46 -11.27 -5.99
C LYS A 145 -17.85 -10.92 -5.43
N ALA A 146 -18.16 -11.31 -4.19
CA ALA A 146 -19.47 -11.04 -3.58
C ALA A 146 -19.68 -9.56 -3.21
N ASN A 147 -18.60 -8.82 -2.97
CA ASN A 147 -18.65 -7.42 -2.51
C ASN A 147 -18.32 -6.41 -3.62
N GLY A 148 -18.28 -6.84 -4.89
CA GLY A 148 -17.97 -5.95 -6.03
C GLY A 148 -16.51 -5.52 -6.11
N GLY A 149 -15.60 -6.28 -5.50
CA GLY A 149 -14.16 -6.09 -5.59
C GLY A 149 -13.59 -6.39 -6.97
N HIS A 150 -12.33 -6.00 -7.17
CA HIS A 150 -11.62 -6.19 -8.43
C HIS A 150 -10.38 -7.08 -8.23
N ILE A 151 -10.46 -8.31 -8.75
CA ILE A 151 -9.40 -9.30 -8.65
C ILE A 151 -8.48 -9.18 -9.88
N VAL A 152 -7.24 -8.76 -9.65
CA VAL A 152 -6.21 -8.62 -10.68
C VAL A 152 -5.20 -9.75 -10.56
N TRP A 153 -4.92 -10.42 -11.66
CA TRP A 153 -3.87 -11.45 -11.74
C TRP A 153 -2.66 -10.92 -12.51
N VAL A 154 -1.46 -11.13 -11.97
CA VAL A 154 -0.19 -10.87 -12.65
C VAL A 154 0.42 -12.21 -13.03
N LEU A 155 0.41 -12.55 -14.32
CA LEU A 155 0.80 -13.88 -14.81
C LEU A 155 1.99 -13.82 -15.77
N GLY A 156 2.95 -14.72 -15.58
CA GLY A 156 4.03 -14.97 -16.54
C GLY A 156 3.66 -16.05 -17.56
N PRO A 157 4.49 -16.23 -18.62
CA PRO A 157 4.19 -17.14 -19.72
C PRO A 157 4.14 -18.62 -19.31
N ALA A 158 4.70 -19.00 -18.16
CA ALA A 158 4.66 -20.37 -17.66
C ALA A 158 3.24 -20.94 -17.55
N VAL A 159 2.25 -20.10 -17.21
CA VAL A 159 0.83 -20.48 -17.14
C VAL A 159 0.29 -20.88 -18.52
N SER A 160 0.83 -20.30 -19.59
CA SER A 160 0.42 -20.58 -20.95
C SER A 160 1.05 -21.84 -21.54
N PHE A 161 2.06 -22.44 -20.92
CA PHE A 161 2.72 -23.64 -21.45
C PHE A 161 2.00 -24.92 -21.06
N ASP A 162 1.41 -24.95 -19.88
CA ASP A 162 0.65 -26.09 -19.37
C ASP A 162 -0.83 -26.05 -19.78
N PHE A 163 -1.37 -27.18 -20.22
CA PHE A 163 -2.76 -27.27 -20.71
C PHE A 163 -3.78 -27.06 -19.60
N ASP A 164 -3.55 -27.65 -18.42
CA ASP A 164 -4.48 -27.59 -17.31
C ASP A 164 -4.48 -26.20 -16.67
N ALA A 165 -3.31 -25.57 -16.55
CA ALA A 165 -3.18 -24.19 -16.08
C ALA A 165 -3.95 -23.20 -16.96
N ARG A 166 -3.86 -23.33 -18.29
CA ARG A 166 -4.64 -22.50 -19.23
C ARG A 166 -6.14 -22.66 -19.02
N ASN A 167 -6.62 -23.91 -18.93
CA ASN A 167 -8.04 -24.19 -18.72
C ASN A 167 -8.53 -23.68 -17.37
N ALA A 168 -7.71 -23.81 -16.32
CA ALA A 168 -8.03 -23.29 -14.99
C ALA A 168 -8.19 -21.76 -15.02
N VAL A 169 -7.25 -21.03 -15.63
CA VAL A 169 -7.34 -19.57 -15.77
C VAL A 169 -8.56 -19.16 -16.60
N SER A 170 -8.84 -19.84 -17.72
CA SER A 170 -10.06 -19.60 -18.51
C SER A 170 -11.31 -19.75 -17.64
N SER A 171 -11.38 -20.83 -16.85
CA SER A 171 -12.51 -21.08 -15.95
C SER A 171 -12.64 -20.01 -14.86
N LEU A 172 -11.52 -19.50 -14.32
CA LEU A 172 -11.53 -18.41 -13.34
C LEU A 172 -12.05 -17.10 -13.94
N ILE A 173 -11.67 -16.78 -15.19
CA ILE A 173 -12.18 -15.61 -15.93
C ILE A 173 -13.69 -15.76 -16.14
N GLU A 174 -14.14 -16.89 -16.70
CA GLU A 174 -15.56 -17.17 -16.98
C GLU A 174 -16.42 -17.13 -15.71
N LYS A 175 -15.87 -17.57 -14.58
CA LYS A 175 -16.53 -17.52 -13.28
C LYS A 175 -16.41 -16.16 -12.59
N GLY A 176 -15.79 -15.16 -13.19
CA GLY A 176 -15.69 -13.80 -12.64
C GLY A 176 -14.74 -13.68 -11.44
N TYR A 177 -13.71 -14.52 -11.36
CA TYR A 177 -12.62 -14.43 -10.36
C TYR A 177 -11.36 -13.75 -10.91
N ILE A 178 -11.41 -13.24 -12.15
CA ILE A 178 -10.37 -12.43 -12.77
C ILE A 178 -11.05 -11.25 -13.48
N ASN A 179 -10.84 -10.04 -12.97
CA ASN A 179 -11.38 -8.81 -13.55
C ASN A 179 -10.36 -8.09 -14.45
N ALA A 180 -9.07 -8.26 -14.17
CA ALA A 180 -8.00 -7.79 -15.02
C ALA A 180 -6.82 -8.78 -14.99
N LEU A 181 -6.10 -8.84 -16.12
CA LEU A 181 -4.91 -9.65 -16.29
C LEU A 181 -3.76 -8.75 -16.73
N LEU A 182 -2.67 -8.73 -15.95
CA LEU A 182 -1.42 -8.08 -16.29
C LEU A 182 -0.38 -9.15 -16.66
N ALA A 183 0.07 -9.14 -17.91
CA ALA A 183 1.02 -10.10 -18.47
C ALA A 183 1.90 -9.43 -19.54
N GLY A 184 2.83 -10.17 -20.12
CA GLY A 184 3.73 -9.72 -21.19
C GLY A 184 4.44 -10.86 -21.90
#